data_AF-A0A662GCD5-F1
#
_entry.id   AF-A0A662GCD5-F1
#
_cell.length_a   1.000
_cell.length_b   1.000
_cell.length_c   1.000
_cell.angle_alpha   90.00
_cell.angle_beta   90.00
_cell.angle_gamma   90.00
#
_symmetry.space_group_name_H-M   'P 1'
#
loop_
_entity.id
_entity.type
_entity.pdbx_description
1 polymer ?
#
loop_
_entity_poly.entity_id
_entity_poly.type
_entity_poly.pdbx_seq_one_letter_code
_entity_poly.pdbx_strand_id
1 'polypeptide(L)'
;MLKKSEYLKPLFSKYYKKAKVYVPKSLPRREFAFVYFGKEEYMHRHIAFNEKEELISHFKKNTPRHVFYSSAYYEYPAASNMNEKMWLGAELIFDIDVDHIDTPCKELHDKWFCLDCGAS
;
A
#
# COMPACT_ATOMS: atom_id res chain seq x y z
N MET A 1 23.97 -14.09 -4.11
CA MET A 1 23.34 -12.75 -4.07
C MET A 1 22.12 -12.83 -3.16
N LEU A 2 22.05 -12.01 -2.10
CA LEU A 2 20.84 -11.92 -1.28
C LEU A 2 19.66 -11.52 -2.17
N LYS A 3 18.49 -12.17 -2.02
CA LYS A 3 17.30 -11.73 -2.74
C LYS A 3 17.00 -10.30 -2.30
N LYS A 4 16.67 -9.40 -3.23
CA LYS A 4 16.43 -7.95 -2.96
C LYS A 4 15.47 -7.73 -1.77
N SER A 5 14.49 -8.62 -1.60
CA SER A 5 13.53 -8.63 -0.48
C SER A 5 14.14 -8.92 0.90
N GLU A 6 15.17 -9.78 0.99
CA GLU A 6 15.87 -10.13 2.24
C GLU A 6 16.64 -8.94 2.81
N TYR A 7 17.12 -8.05 1.95
CA TYR A 7 17.81 -6.82 2.34
C TYR A 7 16.84 -5.67 2.68
N LEU A 8 15.74 -5.54 1.92
CA LEU A 8 14.81 -4.41 2.09
C LEU A 8 13.90 -4.58 3.32
N LYS A 9 13.47 -5.79 3.66
CA LYS A 9 12.55 -6.02 4.79
C LYS A 9 13.12 -5.53 6.13
N PRO A 10 14.39 -5.79 6.50
CA PRO A 10 14.99 -5.21 7.71
C PRO A 10 14.99 -3.68 7.74
N LEU A 11 15.23 -3.03 6.59
CA LEU A 11 15.22 -1.56 6.49
C LEU A 11 13.80 -1.01 6.70
N PHE A 12 12.80 -1.61 6.08
CA PHE A 12 11.39 -1.26 6.30
C PHE A 12 10.97 -1.49 7.75
N SER A 13 11.42 -2.59 8.36
CA SER A 13 11.12 -2.88 9.78
C SER A 13 11.72 -1.79 10.69
N LYS A 14 12.96 -1.39 10.43
CA LYS A 14 13.62 -0.28 11.15
C LYS A 14 12.87 1.03 10.98
N TYR A 15 12.37 1.32 9.77
CA TYR A 15 11.52 2.47 9.49
C TYR A 15 10.22 2.43 10.31
N TYR A 16 9.39 1.38 10.17
CA TYR A 16 8.10 1.31 10.85
C TYR A 16 8.19 1.27 12.38
N LYS A 17 9.31 0.83 12.96
CA LYS A 17 9.56 0.92 14.41
C LYS A 17 9.61 2.36 14.91
N LYS A 18 10.06 3.31 14.09
CA LYS A 18 10.27 4.73 14.45
C LYS A 18 9.34 5.70 13.74
N ALA A 19 8.73 5.29 12.63
CA ALA A 19 7.94 6.15 11.78
C ALA A 19 6.69 6.68 12.50
N LYS A 20 6.39 7.96 12.28
CA LYS A 20 5.05 8.51 12.52
C LYS A 20 4.20 8.19 11.30
N VAL A 21 3.47 7.09 11.38
CA VAL A 21 2.58 6.62 10.31
C VAL A 21 1.41 7.59 10.17
N TYR A 22 1.05 7.93 8.94
CA TYR A 22 -0.17 8.68 8.65
C TYR A 22 -1.40 7.83 8.98
N VAL A 23 -2.35 8.43 9.69
CA VAL A 23 -3.61 7.78 10.05
C VAL A 23 -4.72 8.49 9.28
N PRO A 24 -5.45 7.80 8.40
CA PRO A 24 -6.52 8.43 7.65
C PRO A 24 -7.65 8.87 8.57
N LYS A 25 -8.36 9.93 8.17
CA LYS A 25 -9.62 10.32 8.82
C LYS A 25 -10.63 9.18 8.75
N SER A 26 -11.46 9.08 9.78
CA SER A 26 -12.47 8.02 9.93
C SER A 26 -11.87 6.62 9.84
N LEU A 27 -10.73 6.40 10.51
CA LEU A 27 -10.00 5.12 10.53
C LEU A 27 -10.92 3.88 10.69
N PRO A 28 -11.88 3.85 11.64
CA PRO A 28 -12.75 2.68 11.82
C PRO A 28 -13.66 2.36 10.63
N ARG A 29 -13.82 3.29 9.69
CA ARG A 29 -14.69 3.15 8.50
C ARG A 29 -13.91 2.84 7.23
N ARG A 30 -12.60 2.59 7.33
CA ARG A 30 -11.70 2.39 6.19
C ARG A 30 -11.30 0.93 6.08
N GLU A 31 -11.36 0.37 4.86
CA GLU A 31 -10.69 -0.89 4.55
C GLU A 31 -9.21 -0.61 4.31
N PHE A 32 -8.33 -1.46 4.86
CA PHE A 32 -6.91 -1.50 4.56
C PHE A 32 -6.56 -2.71 3.71
N ALA A 33 -5.56 -2.50 2.86
CA ALA A 33 -4.95 -3.55 2.06
C ALA A 33 -3.43 -3.50 2.18
N PHE A 34 -2.80 -4.67 2.18
CA PHE A 34 -1.36 -4.82 2.37
C PHE A 34 -0.76 -5.81 1.38
N VAL A 35 0.47 -5.52 0.94
CA VAL A 35 1.35 -6.52 0.31
C VAL A 35 2.56 -6.69 1.22
N TYR A 36 2.88 -7.94 1.58
CA TYR A 36 4.00 -8.25 2.47
C TYR A 36 5.21 -8.78 1.68
N PHE A 37 6.40 -8.59 2.24
CA PHE A 37 7.63 -9.21 1.73
C PHE A 37 7.52 -10.74 1.76
N GLY A 38 7.86 -11.39 0.64
CA GLY A 38 7.74 -12.85 0.44
C GLY A 38 6.33 -13.32 0.07
N LYS A 39 5.39 -12.39 -0.13
CA LYS A 39 4.01 -12.64 -0.59
C LYS A 39 3.60 -11.58 -1.60
N GLU A 40 4.52 -11.23 -2.50
CA GLU A 40 4.39 -10.10 -3.43
C GLU A 40 3.18 -10.21 -4.36
N GLU A 41 2.76 -11.42 -4.70
CA GLU A 41 1.63 -11.69 -5.61
C GLU A 41 0.26 -11.58 -4.91
N TYR A 42 0.24 -11.42 -3.58
CA TYR A 42 -0.99 -11.45 -2.80
C TYR A 42 -1.26 -10.09 -2.11
N MET A 43 -2.42 -9.52 -2.42
CA MET A 43 -2.96 -8.39 -1.69
C MET A 43 -3.86 -8.87 -0.54
N HIS A 44 -3.43 -8.64 0.68
CA HIS A 44 -4.19 -8.93 1.89
C HIS A 44 -5.19 -7.81 2.16
N ARG A 45 -6.47 -8.09 1.95
CA ARG A 45 -7.60 -7.14 2.01
C ARG A 45 -8.55 -7.45 3.16
N HIS A 46 -9.63 -6.66 3.27
CA HIS A 46 -10.68 -6.83 4.29
C HIS A 46 -10.16 -6.69 5.73
N ILE A 47 -9.19 -5.79 5.91
CA ILE A 47 -8.62 -5.48 7.22
C ILE A 47 -9.13 -4.10 7.63
N ALA A 48 -9.51 -3.95 8.89
CA ALA A 48 -9.88 -2.67 9.46
C ALA A 48 -9.22 -2.51 10.84
N PHE A 49 -9.07 -1.26 11.26
CA PHE A 49 -8.52 -0.91 12.55
C PHE A 49 -9.47 0.06 13.22
N ASN A 50 -9.77 -0.13 14.50
CA ASN A 50 -10.60 0.79 15.25
C ASN A 50 -9.75 1.94 15.79
N GLU A 51 -8.53 1.61 16.24
CA GLU A 51 -7.64 2.57 16.88
C GLU A 51 -6.30 2.69 16.16
N LYS A 52 -5.70 3.88 16.28
CA LYS A 52 -4.39 4.19 15.67
C LYS A 52 -3.31 3.23 16.15
N GLU A 53 -3.34 2.84 17.42
CA GLU A 53 -2.36 1.97 18.06
C GLU A 53 -2.36 0.58 17.43
N GLU A 54 -3.53 0.07 17.04
CA GLU A 54 -3.68 -1.21 16.33
C GLU A 54 -3.00 -1.17 14.96
N LEU A 55 -3.26 -0.11 14.19
CA LEU A 55 -2.63 0.12 12.88
C LEU A 55 -1.10 0.18 13.01
N ILE A 56 -0.61 0.96 13.97
CA ILE A 56 0.84 1.13 14.21
C ILE A 56 1.48 -0.20 14.65
N SER A 57 0.83 -0.92 15.56
CA SER A 57 1.29 -2.22 16.03
C SER A 57 1.36 -3.23 14.87
N HIS A 58 0.35 -3.22 14.00
CA HIS A 58 0.30 -4.05 12.79
C HIS A 58 1.48 -3.78 11.86
N PHE A 59 1.83 -2.50 11.64
CA PHE A 59 2.95 -2.13 10.77
C PHE A 59 4.28 -2.58 11.35
N LYS A 60 4.48 -2.37 12.66
CA LYS A 60 5.70 -2.80 13.38
C LYS A 60 5.87 -4.32 13.36
N LYS A 61 4.77 -5.05 13.57
CA LYS A 61 4.77 -6.52 13.62
C LYS A 61 4.98 -7.13 12.24
N ASN A 62 4.22 -6.68 11.23
CA ASN A 62 4.16 -7.35 9.94
C ASN A 62 5.11 -6.76 8.89
N THR A 63 5.58 -5.52 9.07
CA THR A 63 6.49 -4.82 8.14
C THR A 63 5.98 -4.89 6.68
N PRO A 64 4.86 -4.22 6.36
CA PRO A 64 4.29 -4.27 5.02
C PRO A 64 5.21 -3.63 3.98
N ARG A 65 5.25 -4.21 2.77
CA ARG A 65 5.97 -3.65 1.63
C ARG A 65 5.15 -2.55 0.96
N HIS A 66 3.86 -2.80 0.78
CA HIS A 66 2.88 -1.82 0.29
C HIS A 66 1.72 -1.73 1.26
N VAL A 67 1.22 -0.52 1.47
CA VAL A 67 0.12 -0.19 2.38
C VAL A 67 -0.86 0.67 1.60
N PHE A 68 -2.13 0.29 1.62
CA PHE A 68 -3.22 1.02 1.01
C PHE A 68 -4.38 1.12 2.00
N TYR A 69 -5.21 2.14 1.83
CA TYR A 69 -6.52 2.22 2.48
C TYR A 69 -7.56 2.68 1.45
N SER A 70 -8.83 2.34 1.68
CA SER A 70 -9.92 2.67 0.77
C SER A 70 -10.22 4.17 0.75
N SER A 71 -10.45 4.72 -0.45
CA SER A 71 -11.09 6.04 -0.59
C SER A 71 -12.53 6.04 -0.08
N ALA A 72 -13.19 4.88 -0.17
CA ALA A 72 -14.51 4.64 0.33
C ALA A 72 -14.55 4.50 1.86
N TYR A 73 -15.70 4.87 2.42
CA TYR A 73 -16.09 4.64 3.80
C TYR A 73 -17.15 3.53 3.84
N TYR A 74 -17.03 2.66 4.83
CA TYR A 74 -17.90 1.52 5.05
C TYR A 74 -18.38 1.50 6.51
N GLU A 75 -19.55 0.93 6.75
CA GLU A 75 -19.98 0.60 8.11
C GLU A 75 -19.21 -0.61 8.64
N TYR A 76 -18.98 -1.62 7.79
CA TYR A 76 -18.26 -2.85 8.11
C TYR A 76 -17.07 -3.06 7.16
N PRO A 77 -15.99 -2.27 7.26
CA PRO A 77 -14.87 -2.31 6.30
C PRO A 77 -14.14 -3.66 6.19
N ALA A 78 -14.19 -4.49 7.24
CA ALA A 78 -13.59 -5.82 7.26
C ALA A 78 -14.47 -6.94 6.69
N ALA A 79 -15.72 -6.66 6.29
CA ALA A 79 -16.57 -7.68 5.67
C ALA A 79 -15.95 -8.17 4.35
N SER A 80 -16.06 -9.48 4.07
CA SER A 80 -15.49 -10.10 2.87
C SER A 80 -16.28 -9.74 1.61
N ASN A 81 -17.60 -9.54 1.74
CA ASN A 81 -18.50 -9.26 0.62
C ASN A 81 -18.86 -7.78 0.55
N MET A 82 -18.97 -7.22 -0.67
CA MET A 82 -19.23 -5.79 -0.86
C MET A 82 -20.58 -5.33 -0.30
N ASN A 83 -21.63 -6.14 -0.43
CA ASN A 83 -22.96 -5.79 0.10
C ASN A 83 -22.96 -5.70 1.63
N GLU A 84 -22.20 -6.57 2.29
CA GLU A 84 -22.07 -6.59 3.75
C GLU A 84 -21.24 -5.42 4.29
N LYS A 85 -20.38 -4.82 3.47
CA LYS A 85 -19.58 -3.67 3.90
C LYS A 85 -20.41 -2.43 4.20
N MET A 86 -21.60 -2.31 3.60
CA MET A 86 -22.50 -1.15 3.72
C MET A 86 -21.78 0.17 3.39
N TRP A 87 -21.66 0.47 2.09
CA TRP A 87 -20.97 1.67 1.60
C TRP A 87 -21.67 2.96 2.06
N LEU A 88 -20.87 3.91 2.56
CA LEU A 88 -21.37 5.16 3.13
C LEU A 88 -21.02 6.40 2.31
N GLY A 89 -20.05 6.29 1.40
CA GLY A 89 -19.48 7.42 0.68
C GLY A 89 -18.05 7.14 0.24
N ALA A 90 -17.47 8.05 -0.54
CA ALA A 90 -16.05 7.98 -0.89
C ALA A 90 -15.45 9.38 -1.08
N GLU A 91 -14.15 9.46 -0.89
CA GLU A 91 -13.37 10.64 -1.27
C GLU A 91 -13.25 10.75 -2.79
N LEU A 92 -13.27 11.99 -3.29
CA LEU A 92 -12.87 12.30 -4.66
C LEU A 92 -11.35 12.37 -4.72
N ILE A 93 -10.73 11.47 -5.46
CA ILE A 93 -9.27 11.35 -5.57
C ILE A 93 -8.86 11.57 -7.03
N PHE A 94 -7.77 12.30 -7.22
CA PHE A 94 -7.07 12.44 -8.48
C PHE A 94 -5.66 11.86 -8.30
N ASP A 95 -5.24 11.01 -9.22
CA ASP A 95 -3.88 10.49 -9.29
C ASP A 95 -3.23 11.07 -10.55
N ILE A 96 -2.12 11.80 -10.38
CA ILE A 96 -1.39 12.39 -11.49
C ILE A 96 -0.18 11.52 -11.75
N ASP A 97 -0.33 10.64 -12.74
CA ASP A 97 0.72 9.72 -13.13
C ASP A 97 1.76 10.43 -14.02
N VAL A 98 2.98 10.56 -13.49
CA VAL A 98 4.11 11.22 -14.16
C VAL A 98 4.50 10.49 -15.44
N ASP A 99 4.27 9.17 -15.52
CA ASP A 99 4.56 8.39 -16.72
C ASP A 99 3.69 8.85 -17.91
N HIS A 100 2.60 9.59 -17.67
CA HIS A 100 1.72 10.11 -18.72
C HIS A 100 1.94 11.60 -19.01
N ILE A 101 2.86 12.26 -18.32
CA ILE A 101 3.20 13.67 -18.57
C ILE A 101 4.24 13.73 -19.69
N ASP A 102 3.87 14.32 -20.81
CA ASP A 102 4.78 14.55 -21.93
C ASP A 102 5.82 15.61 -21.54
N THR A 103 7.07 15.17 -21.35
CA THR A 103 8.20 16.02 -21.04
C THR A 103 9.34 15.73 -22.03
N PRO A 104 9.99 16.76 -22.61
CA PRO A 104 11.06 16.55 -23.59
C PRO A 104 12.25 15.75 -23.07
N CYS A 105 12.45 15.69 -21.74
CA CYS A 105 13.55 14.96 -21.12
C CYS A 105 13.17 13.54 -20.67
N LYS A 106 11.95 13.08 -20.92
CA LYS A 106 11.49 11.76 -20.45
C LYS A 106 12.39 10.62 -20.91
N GLU A 107 12.73 10.59 -22.20
CA GLU A 107 13.63 9.58 -22.78
C GLU A 107 15.04 9.59 -22.16
N LEU A 108 15.50 10.72 -21.61
CA LEU A 108 16.81 10.82 -20.95
C LEU A 108 16.80 10.24 -19.53
N HIS A 109 15.64 10.17 -18.90
CA HIS A 109 15.48 9.80 -17.49
C HIS A 109 14.83 8.43 -17.29
N ASP A 110 14.10 7.94 -18.30
CA ASP A 110 13.50 6.62 -18.28
C ASP A 110 14.58 5.54 -18.36
N LYS A 111 14.54 4.62 -17.39
CA LYS A 111 15.33 3.40 -17.42
C LYS A 111 14.36 2.24 -17.52
N TRP A 112 14.43 1.52 -18.63
CA TRP A 112 13.65 0.32 -18.84
C TRP A 112 14.59 -0.88 -18.96
N PHE A 113 14.04 -2.07 -18.80
CA PHE A 113 14.77 -3.31 -19.00
C PHE A 113 13.80 -4.35 -19.55
N CYS A 114 14.11 -4.92 -20.71
CA CYS A 114 13.33 -6.00 -21.28
C CYS A 114 13.60 -7.30 -20.51
N LEU A 115 12.55 -7.90 -19.93
CA LEU A 115 12.69 -9.17 -19.23
C LEU A 115 12.96 -10.36 -20.17
N ASP A 116 12.64 -10.23 -21.45
CA ASP A 116 12.82 -11.31 -22.44
C ASP A 116 14.21 -11.29 -23.11
N CYS A 117 14.69 -10.10 -23.51
CA CYS A 117 15.94 -9.97 -24.27
C CYS A 117 17.05 -9.16 -23.57
N GLY A 118 16.76 -8.52 -22.43
CA GLY A 118 17.74 -7.76 -21.65
C GLY A 118 18.15 -6.40 -22.23
N ALA A 119 17.48 -5.90 -23.26
CA ALA A 119 17.65 -4.54 -23.75
C ALA A 119 17.27 -3.51 -22.67
N SER A 120 17.93 -2.36 -22.66
CA SER A 120 17.70 -1.25 -21.72
C SER A 120 17.97 0.09 -22.38
#